data_AF-A0A2T2UC14-F1
#
_entry.id   AF-A0A2T2UC14-F1
#
_cell.length_a   1.000
_cell.length_b   1.000
_cell.length_c   1.000
_cell.angle_alpha   90.00
_cell.angle_beta   90.00
_cell.angle_gamma   90.00
#
_symmetry.space_group_name_H-M   'P 1'
#
loop_
_entity.id
_entity.type
_entity.pdbx_description
1 polymer ?
#
loop_
_entity_poly.entity_id
_entity_poly.type
_entity_poly.pdbx_seq_one_letter_code
_entity_poly.pdbx_strand_id
1 'polypeptide(L)'
;MLLALAQWLAQFDPVFHVVGFLTLRAILSTLTALLLALLVGPAVIERLTAAKVGQYVRDDGPQSHLSKTGTPTMGGALIIVAVVASTLLWADLSNRQVWIALAATLGFGLVGGVDDYRKLVYGNSKGLSAAAKYTGQSLIALAAASYLYYSSEVPAETELIVPFFKSVAVPMGLWFIPFVYLVVVGSSNAVNLTDGLD
;
A
#
# COMPACT_ATOMS: atom_id res chain seq x y z
N MET A 1 -10.17 12.91 -8.32
CA MET A 1 -10.09 14.33 -8.76
C MET A 1 -10.43 14.48 -10.24
N LEU A 2 -9.78 13.73 -11.14
CA LEU A 2 -10.08 13.73 -12.57
C LEU A 2 -11.48 13.17 -12.88
N LEU A 3 -11.95 12.19 -12.11
CA LEU A 3 -13.33 11.72 -12.23
C LEU A 3 -14.34 12.84 -11.97
N ALA A 4 -14.17 13.60 -10.88
CA ALA A 4 -15.07 14.71 -10.56
C ALA A 4 -15.02 15.81 -11.63
N LEU A 5 -13.81 16.13 -12.14
CA LEU A 5 -13.65 17.08 -13.25
C LEU A 5 -14.35 16.59 -14.52
N ALA A 6 -14.20 15.31 -14.87
CA ALA A 6 -14.83 14.72 -16.05
C ALA A 6 -16.37 14.70 -15.91
N GLN A 7 -16.90 14.42 -14.73
CA GLN A 7 -18.34 14.50 -14.45
C GLN A 7 -18.88 15.92 -14.60
N TRP A 8 -18.11 16.93 -14.17
CA TRP A 8 -18.47 18.33 -14.38
C TRP A 8 -18.43 18.72 -15.87
N LEU A 9 -17.36 18.34 -16.59
CA LEU A 9 -17.23 18.60 -18.03
C LEU A 9 -18.29 17.87 -18.86
N ALA A 10 -18.77 16.72 -18.40
CA ALA A 10 -19.84 15.96 -19.05
C ALA A 10 -21.16 16.73 -19.14
N GLN A 11 -21.36 17.77 -18.31
CA GLN A 11 -22.51 18.68 -18.42
C GLN A 11 -22.46 19.55 -19.69
N PHE A 12 -21.26 19.76 -20.25
CA PHE A 12 -21.04 20.59 -21.44
C PHE A 12 -20.81 19.75 -22.69
N ASP A 13 -20.14 18.59 -22.59
CA ASP A 13 -19.93 17.65 -23.68
C ASP A 13 -20.08 16.19 -23.22
N PRO A 14 -21.03 15.42 -23.78
CA PRO A 14 -21.26 14.03 -23.39
C PRO A 14 -20.05 13.09 -23.51
N VAL A 15 -19.04 13.43 -24.33
CA VAL A 15 -17.82 12.61 -24.52
C VAL A 15 -17.13 12.31 -23.18
N PHE A 16 -17.17 13.23 -22.22
CA PHE A 16 -16.53 13.06 -20.91
C PHE A 16 -17.18 11.97 -20.04
N HIS A 17 -18.40 11.51 -20.35
CA HIS A 17 -19.00 10.36 -19.66
C HIS A 17 -18.18 9.07 -19.79
N VAL A 18 -17.32 8.97 -20.80
CA VAL A 18 -16.43 7.81 -20.97
C VAL A 18 -15.54 7.59 -19.74
N VAL A 19 -15.14 8.67 -19.05
CA VAL A 19 -14.32 8.60 -17.82
C VAL A 19 -15.11 8.00 -16.65
N GLY A 20 -16.44 7.93 -16.73
CA GLY A 20 -17.26 7.23 -15.73
C GLY A 20 -17.02 5.72 -15.70
N PHE A 21 -16.66 5.11 -16.83
CA PHE A 21 -16.45 3.67 -16.92
C PHE A 21 -15.32 3.20 -16.00
N LEU A 22 -15.64 2.24 -15.12
CA LEU A 22 -14.69 1.71 -14.14
C LEU A 22 -13.47 1.07 -14.80
N THR A 23 -13.67 0.34 -15.90
CA THR A 23 -12.59 -0.31 -16.65
C THR A 23 -11.61 0.70 -17.24
N LEU A 24 -12.11 1.79 -17.83
CA LEU A 24 -11.28 2.86 -18.35
C LEU A 24 -10.46 3.50 -17.22
N ARG A 25 -11.13 3.87 -16.11
CA ARG A 25 -10.43 4.47 -14.95
C ARG A 25 -9.38 3.55 -14.35
N ALA A 26 -9.64 2.25 -14.28
CA ALA A 26 -8.67 1.29 -13.78
C ALA A 26 -7.42 1.24 -14.69
N ILE A 27 -7.61 1.19 -16.01
CA ILE A 27 -6.50 1.22 -16.97
C ILE A 27 -5.72 2.53 -16.87
N LEU A 28 -6.41 3.67 -16.88
CA LEU A 28 -5.77 4.98 -16.80
C LEU A 28 -5.07 5.18 -15.45
N SER A 29 -5.61 4.65 -14.36
CA SER A 29 -4.96 4.65 -13.05
C SER A 29 -3.66 3.83 -13.06
N THR A 30 -3.68 2.62 -13.61
CA THR A 30 -2.47 1.80 -13.71
C THR A 30 -1.41 2.44 -14.59
N LEU A 31 -1.79 2.98 -15.76
CA LEU A 31 -0.88 3.69 -16.65
C LEU A 31 -0.31 4.95 -15.99
N THR A 32 -1.13 5.70 -15.27
CA THR A 32 -0.68 6.90 -14.54
C THR A 32 0.34 6.54 -13.46
N ALA A 33 0.09 5.49 -12.67
CA ALA A 33 1.03 5.02 -11.65
C ALA A 33 2.35 4.54 -12.28
N LEU A 34 2.28 3.79 -13.38
CA LEU A 34 3.46 3.33 -14.13
C LEU A 34 4.27 4.50 -14.69
N LEU A 35 3.61 5.46 -15.35
CA LEU A 35 4.27 6.64 -15.91
C LEU A 35 4.92 7.49 -14.81
N LEU A 36 4.24 7.68 -13.67
CA LEU A 36 4.83 8.35 -12.51
C LEU A 36 6.08 7.62 -12.03
N ALA A 37 6.02 6.30 -11.87
CA ALA A 37 7.17 5.51 -11.44
C ALA A 37 8.34 5.59 -12.43
N LEU A 38 8.09 5.52 -13.74
CA LEU A 38 9.13 5.56 -14.78
C LEU A 38 9.74 6.95 -14.97
N LEU A 39 8.93 8.01 -14.91
CA LEU A 39 9.38 9.39 -15.14
C LEU A 39 10.02 10.00 -13.89
N VAL A 40 9.43 9.76 -12.71
CA VAL A 40 9.90 10.32 -11.44
C VAL A 40 10.96 9.42 -10.79
N GLY A 41 10.93 8.11 -11.05
CA GLY A 41 11.83 7.12 -10.48
C GLY A 41 13.30 7.47 -10.62
N PRO A 42 13.84 7.77 -11.82
CA PRO A 42 15.24 8.12 -12.00
C PRO A 42 15.69 9.31 -11.12
N ALA A 43 14.88 10.36 -11.06
CA ALA A 43 15.18 11.54 -10.24
C ALA A 43 15.14 11.23 -8.73
N VAL A 44 14.23 10.35 -8.29
CA VAL A 44 14.17 9.90 -6.90
C VAL A 44 15.38 9.03 -6.57
N ILE A 45 15.75 8.10 -7.44
CA ILE A 45 16.93 7.24 -7.28
C ILE A 45 18.19 8.11 -7.16
N GLU A 46 18.38 9.07 -8.06
CA GLU A 46 19.54 9.98 -8.03
C GLU A 46 19.62 10.74 -6.70
N ARG A 47 18.49 11.27 -6.21
CA ARG A 47 18.43 11.96 -4.91
C ARG A 47 18.75 11.05 -3.74
N LEU A 48 18.25 9.82 -3.74
CA LEU A 48 18.52 8.84 -2.68
C LEU A 48 19.99 8.41 -2.69
N THR A 49 20.58 8.20 -3.87
CA THR A 49 22.01 7.90 -4.04
C THR A 49 22.87 9.08 -3.56
N ALA A 50 22.51 10.32 -3.92
CA ALA A 50 23.22 11.52 -3.47
C ALA A 50 23.15 11.72 -1.95
N ALA A 51 22.04 11.32 -1.31
CA ALA A 51 21.87 11.35 0.14
C ALA A 51 22.68 10.27 0.88
N LYS A 52 23.48 9.44 0.18
CA LYS A 52 24.24 8.30 0.74
C LYS A 52 23.36 7.36 1.56
N VAL A 53 22.11 7.19 1.12
CA VAL A 53 21.16 6.19 1.63
C VAL A 53 21.56 4.82 1.08
N GLY A 54 22.78 4.39 1.40
CA GLY A 54 23.33 3.09 1.03
C GLY A 54 23.01 2.07 2.11
N GLN A 55 22.67 0.85 1.69
CA GLN A 55 22.44 -0.28 2.58
C GLN A 55 23.73 -0.61 3.36
N TYR A 56 23.70 -0.57 4.70
CA TYR A 56 24.78 -1.13 5.52
C TYR A 56 24.69 -2.65 5.44
N VAL A 57 25.64 -3.27 4.73
CA VAL A 57 25.70 -4.73 4.56
C VAL A 57 26.13 -5.36 5.89
N ARG A 58 25.43 -6.44 6.26
CA ARG A 58 25.76 -7.28 7.41
C ARG A 58 27.05 -8.07 7.12
N ASP A 59 28.03 -8.03 8.02
CA ASP A 59 29.30 -8.76 7.89
C ASP A 59 29.13 -10.30 7.95
N ASP A 60 27.95 -10.80 8.34
CA ASP A 60 27.64 -12.22 8.56
C ASP A 60 26.88 -12.91 7.41
N GLY A 61 26.90 -12.35 6.18
CA GLY A 61 26.23 -12.89 4.98
C GLY A 61 27.15 -13.52 3.91
N PRO A 62 26.63 -14.38 3.01
CA PRO A 62 27.41 -14.96 1.90
C PRO A 62 28.00 -13.89 0.96
N GLN A 63 29.18 -14.13 0.39
CA GLN A 63 29.90 -13.18 -0.49
C GLN A 63 29.11 -12.69 -1.72
N SER A 64 28.08 -13.43 -2.16
CA SER A 64 27.17 -13.00 -3.23
C SER A 64 26.28 -11.81 -2.86
N HIS A 65 26.12 -11.49 -1.57
CA HIS A 65 25.39 -10.32 -1.09
C HIS A 65 26.22 -9.01 -1.11
N LEU A 66 27.53 -9.09 -1.36
CA LEU A 66 28.42 -7.90 -1.44
C LEU A 66 28.22 -7.08 -2.74
N SER A 67 27.58 -7.64 -3.78
CA SER A 67 27.27 -6.93 -5.02
C SER A 67 26.05 -5.99 -4.91
N LYS A 68 25.28 -6.05 -3.82
CA LYS A 68 24.17 -5.12 -3.52
C LYS A 68 24.65 -3.79 -2.89
N THR A 69 25.96 -3.55 -2.87
CA THR A 69 26.55 -2.34 -2.30
C THR A 69 26.26 -1.13 -3.20
N GLY A 70 25.36 -0.25 -2.76
CA GLY A 70 25.12 1.05 -3.39
C GLY A 70 23.73 1.24 -4.03
N THR A 71 22.88 0.21 -4.05
CA THR A 71 21.48 0.37 -4.49
C THR A 71 20.70 1.10 -3.40
N PRO A 72 20.05 2.24 -3.69
CA PRO A 72 19.36 3.01 -2.66
C PRO A 72 18.19 2.23 -2.08
N THR A 73 18.09 2.18 -0.76
CA THR A 73 16.91 1.68 -0.06
C THR A 73 15.81 2.74 -0.04
N MET A 74 14.54 2.32 0.06
CA MET A 74 13.31 3.13 -0.05
C MET A 74 12.63 3.20 -1.43
N GLY A 75 12.85 2.24 -2.33
CA GLY A 75 12.04 2.12 -3.57
C GLY A 75 10.52 2.02 -3.30
N GLY A 76 10.12 1.48 -2.14
CA GLY A 76 8.73 1.46 -1.69
C GLY A 76 8.10 2.85 -1.56
N ALA A 77 8.87 3.89 -1.25
CA ALA A 77 8.36 5.26 -1.17
C ALA A 77 7.88 5.77 -2.54
N LEU A 78 8.62 5.46 -3.61
CA LEU A 78 8.23 5.77 -4.99
C LEU A 78 6.91 5.07 -5.35
N ILE A 79 6.80 3.78 -5.00
CA ILE A 79 5.58 2.99 -5.26
C ILE A 79 4.38 3.60 -4.52
N ILE A 80 4.53 3.93 -3.24
CA ILE A 80 3.45 4.55 -2.45
C ILE A 80 3.02 5.88 -3.07
N VAL A 81 3.96 6.75 -3.44
CA VAL A 81 3.64 8.04 -4.06
C VAL A 81 2.90 7.85 -5.37
N ALA A 82 3.36 6.94 -6.24
CA ALA A 82 2.72 6.67 -7.53
C ALA A 82 1.30 6.10 -7.36
N VAL A 83 1.11 5.15 -6.46
CA VAL A 83 -0.21 4.54 -6.16
C VAL A 83 -1.17 5.56 -5.56
N VAL A 84 -0.72 6.35 -4.58
CA VAL A 84 -1.57 7.36 -3.92
C VAL A 84 -1.97 8.44 -4.92
N ALA A 85 -1.01 9.00 -5.65
CA ALA A 85 -1.30 10.05 -6.64
C ALA A 85 -2.29 9.55 -7.70
N SER A 86 -2.06 8.35 -8.26
CA SER A 86 -2.94 7.79 -9.26
C SER A 86 -4.35 7.50 -8.73
N THR A 87 -4.45 6.94 -7.52
CA THR A 87 -5.73 6.69 -6.86
C THR A 87 -6.49 7.99 -6.63
N LEU A 88 -5.85 9.04 -6.12
CA LEU A 88 -6.50 10.33 -5.90
C LEU A 88 -7.00 11.00 -7.19
N LEU A 89 -6.32 10.75 -8.31
CA LEU A 89 -6.73 11.23 -9.62
C LEU A 89 -7.97 10.49 -10.13
N TRP A 90 -7.93 9.16 -10.16
CA TRP A 90 -8.89 8.33 -10.92
C TRP A 90 -9.97 7.65 -10.08
N ALA A 91 -9.73 7.40 -8.80
CA ALA A 91 -10.71 6.73 -7.95
C ALA A 91 -11.90 7.64 -7.63
N ASP A 92 -13.02 7.00 -7.28
CA ASP A 92 -14.15 7.69 -6.70
C ASP A 92 -13.87 7.96 -5.21
N LEU A 93 -13.64 9.23 -4.88
CA LEU A 93 -13.28 9.65 -3.52
C LEU A 93 -14.49 9.71 -2.58
N SER A 94 -15.71 9.52 -3.08
CA SER A 94 -16.89 9.30 -2.23
C SER A 94 -16.93 7.89 -1.65
N ASN A 95 -16.19 6.95 -2.25
CA ASN A 95 -16.13 5.56 -1.83
C ASN A 95 -15.24 5.41 -0.58
N ARG A 96 -15.85 4.99 0.54
CA ARG A 96 -15.14 4.80 1.82
C ARG A 96 -14.05 3.72 1.74
N GLN A 97 -14.23 2.67 0.95
CA GLN A 97 -13.29 1.56 0.82
C GLN A 97 -11.97 2.03 0.20
N VAL A 98 -12.00 3.02 -0.71
CA VAL A 98 -10.80 3.67 -1.26
C VAL A 98 -9.98 4.33 -0.14
N TRP A 99 -10.63 5.05 0.77
CA TRP A 99 -9.94 5.70 1.89
C TRP A 99 -9.36 4.73 2.90
N ILE A 100 -10.09 3.65 3.22
CA ILE A 100 -9.58 2.60 4.12
C ILE A 100 -8.33 1.96 3.52
N ALA A 101 -8.36 1.61 2.23
CA ALA A 101 -7.21 1.05 1.54
C ALA A 101 -6.02 2.02 1.52
N LEU A 102 -6.24 3.29 1.15
CA LEU A 102 -5.19 4.32 1.16
C LEU A 102 -4.61 4.55 2.56
N ALA A 103 -5.45 4.60 3.60
CA ALA A 103 -5.01 4.77 4.98
C ALA A 103 -4.18 3.58 5.46
N ALA A 104 -4.58 2.34 5.11
CA ALA A 104 -3.81 1.15 5.40
C ALA A 104 -2.46 1.16 4.65
N THR A 105 -2.45 1.43 3.34
CA THR A 105 -1.22 1.51 2.53
C THR A 105 -0.26 2.56 3.08
N LEU A 106 -0.74 3.76 3.38
CA LEU A 106 0.07 4.83 3.95
C LEU A 106 0.53 4.48 5.37
N GLY A 107 -0.33 3.93 6.22
CA GLY A 107 0.02 3.54 7.58
C GLY A 107 1.12 2.49 7.62
N PHE A 108 0.96 1.39 6.87
CA PHE A 108 1.99 0.35 6.77
C PHE A 108 3.26 0.86 6.09
N GLY A 109 3.11 1.71 5.08
CA GLY A 109 4.21 2.41 4.42
C GLY A 109 5.00 3.31 5.37
N LEU A 110 4.33 4.01 6.28
CA LEU A 110 4.97 4.81 7.32
C LEU A 110 5.73 3.93 8.32
N VAL A 111 5.12 2.84 8.79
CA VAL A 111 5.81 1.90 9.70
C VAL A 111 7.08 1.34 9.04
N GLY A 112 7.00 0.92 7.78
CA GLY A 112 8.16 0.47 6.99
C GLY A 112 9.19 1.57 6.75
N GLY A 113 8.74 2.77 6.39
CA GLY A 113 9.61 3.92 6.15
C GLY A 113 10.37 4.35 7.41
N VAL A 114 9.75 4.33 8.59
CA VAL A 114 10.43 4.62 9.86
C VAL A 114 11.44 3.51 10.22
N ASP A 115 11.12 2.24 9.91
CA ASP A 115 12.02 1.10 10.10
C ASP A 115 13.30 1.27 9.26
N ASP A 116 13.13 1.61 7.98
CA ASP A 116 14.25 1.81 7.06
C ASP A 116 15.04 3.10 7.37
N TYR A 117 14.35 4.19 7.70
CA TYR A 117 15.00 5.43 8.13
C TYR A 117 15.88 5.20 9.37
N ARG A 118 15.44 4.39 10.34
CA ARG A 118 16.27 4.05 11.50
C ARG A 118 17.51 3.25 11.12
N LYS A 119 17.38 2.23 10.26
CA LYS A 119 18.55 1.45 9.80
C LYS A 119 19.60 2.34 9.15
N LEU A 120 19.15 3.34 8.38
CA LEU A 120 20.00 4.32 7.70
C LEU A 120 20.69 5.28 8.68
N VAL A 121 19.93 5.92 9.58
CA VAL A 121 20.48 6.92 10.52
C VAL A 121 21.43 6.30 11.53
N TYR A 122 21.13 5.10 12.03
CA TYR A 122 21.93 4.42 13.05
C TYR A 122 23.03 3.52 12.45
N GLY A 123 23.15 3.46 11.11
CA GLY A 123 24.22 2.75 10.41
C GLY A 123 24.33 1.27 10.78
N ASN A 124 23.21 0.62 11.11
CA ASN A 124 23.19 -0.78 11.51
C ASN A 124 21.92 -1.47 11.00
N SER A 125 21.94 -2.81 11.00
CA SER A 125 20.82 -3.62 10.52
C SER A 125 19.61 -3.64 11.46
N LYS A 126 19.72 -3.06 12.66
CA LYS A 126 18.63 -3.00 13.64
C LYS A 126 17.72 -1.81 13.31
N GLY A 127 16.57 -2.12 12.74
CA GLY A 127 15.50 -1.16 12.55
C GLY A 127 14.67 -0.92 13.82
N LEU A 128 13.36 -0.78 13.67
CA LEU A 128 12.43 -0.76 14.79
C LEU A 128 12.54 -2.03 15.64
N SER A 129 12.31 -1.90 16.94
CA SER A 129 12.10 -3.08 17.77
C SER A 129 10.89 -3.86 17.24
N ALA A 130 10.96 -5.20 17.28
CA ALA A 130 9.87 -6.05 16.83
C ALA A 130 8.54 -5.67 17.50
N ALA A 131 8.59 -5.33 18.79
CA ALA A 131 7.43 -4.82 19.53
C ALA A 131 6.87 -3.51 18.94
N ALA A 132 7.72 -2.50 18.66
CA ALA A 132 7.24 -1.24 18.09
C ALA A 132 6.68 -1.40 16.68
N LYS A 133 7.33 -2.20 15.83
CA LYS A 133 6.85 -2.50 14.46
C LYS A 133 5.49 -3.21 14.52
N TYR A 134 5.40 -4.25 15.34
CA TYR A 134 4.17 -5.02 15.53
C TYR A 134 3.05 -4.14 16.10
N THR A 135 3.30 -3.34 17.15
CA THR A 135 2.30 -2.42 17.70
C THR A 135 1.78 -1.44 16.65
N GLY A 136 2.65 -0.85 15.82
CA GLY A 136 2.23 0.04 14.74
C GLY A 136 1.32 -0.66 13.74
N GLN A 137 1.74 -1.83 13.25
CA GLN A 137 0.92 -2.66 12.34
C GLN A 137 -0.42 -3.05 12.97
N SER A 138 -0.41 -3.43 14.25
CA SER A 138 -1.60 -3.84 14.98
C SER A 138 -2.61 -2.72 15.15
N LEU A 139 -2.15 -1.50 15.48
CA LEU A 139 -3.03 -0.34 15.61
C LEU A 139 -3.71 -0.01 14.28
N ILE A 140 -2.95 -0.01 13.17
CA ILE A 140 -3.50 0.27 11.84
C ILE A 140 -4.50 -0.82 11.42
N ALA A 141 -4.14 -2.09 11.60
CA ALA A 141 -5.00 -3.21 11.22
C ALA A 141 -6.28 -3.28 12.06
N LEU A 142 -6.21 -3.07 13.38
CA LEU A 142 -7.38 -3.03 14.25
C LEU A 142 -8.28 -1.83 13.95
N ALA A 143 -7.70 -0.66 13.68
CA ALA A 143 -8.48 0.52 13.29
C ALA A 143 -9.21 0.28 11.97
N ALA A 144 -8.54 -0.25 10.95
CA ALA A 144 -9.16 -0.58 9.66
C ALA A 144 -10.24 -1.66 9.80
N ALA A 145 -9.97 -2.74 10.54
CA ALA A 145 -10.91 -3.83 10.78
C ALA A 145 -12.15 -3.36 11.54
N SER A 146 -11.96 -2.56 12.60
CA SER A 146 -13.07 -2.01 13.38
C SER A 146 -13.91 -1.05 12.54
N TYR A 147 -13.27 -0.17 11.76
CA TYR A 147 -13.98 0.73 10.88
C TYR A 147 -14.80 -0.03 9.83
N LEU A 148 -14.23 -1.04 9.17
CA LEU A 148 -14.95 -1.90 8.22
C LEU A 148 -16.16 -2.58 8.87
N TYR A 149 -16.01 -3.09 10.10
CA TYR A 149 -17.10 -3.75 10.82
C TYR A 149 -18.22 -2.78 11.19
N TYR A 150 -17.90 -1.64 11.80
CA TYR A 150 -18.92 -0.69 12.27
C TYR A 150 -19.54 0.15 11.14
N SER A 151 -18.84 0.30 10.01
CA SER A 151 -19.39 0.97 8.84
C SER A 151 -20.17 0.04 7.91
N SER A 152 -20.24 -1.27 8.17
CA SER A 152 -20.91 -2.20 7.26
C SER A 152 -22.38 -1.83 7.06
N GLU A 153 -22.82 -1.74 5.81
CA GLU A 153 -24.20 -1.39 5.44
C GLU A 153 -25.02 -2.63 5.09
N VAL A 154 -24.34 -3.69 4.61
CA VAL A 154 -24.97 -4.95 4.22
C VAL A 154 -24.25 -6.13 4.86
N PRO A 155 -24.96 -7.22 5.22
CA PRO A 155 -24.36 -8.40 5.85
C PRO A 155 -23.15 -8.95 5.09
N ALA A 156 -23.23 -8.94 3.76
CA ALA A 156 -22.20 -9.43 2.85
C ALA A 156 -20.82 -8.76 3.03
N GLU A 157 -20.73 -7.55 3.60
CA GLU A 157 -19.46 -6.88 3.88
C GLU A 157 -18.71 -7.49 5.07
N THR A 158 -19.39 -8.26 5.93
CA THR A 158 -18.81 -8.91 7.13
C THR A 158 -18.92 -10.43 7.10
N GLU A 159 -19.37 -11.00 5.98
CA GLU A 159 -19.45 -12.43 5.76
C GLU A 159 -18.14 -12.97 5.16
N LEU A 160 -17.71 -14.13 5.64
CA LEU A 160 -16.62 -14.87 5.02
C LEU A 160 -17.18 -15.74 3.89
N ILE A 161 -16.90 -15.33 2.66
CA ILE A 161 -17.25 -16.11 1.46
C ILE A 161 -16.26 -17.27 1.34
N VAL A 162 -16.77 -18.50 1.33
CA VAL A 162 -15.93 -19.68 1.12
C VAL A 162 -15.79 -19.92 -0.39
N PRO A 163 -14.58 -19.82 -0.96
CA PRO A 163 -14.39 -20.03 -2.39
C PRO A 163 -14.83 -21.44 -2.79
N PHE A 164 -15.18 -21.63 -4.06
CA PHE A 164 -15.73 -22.87 -4.64
C PHE A 164 -17.16 -23.24 -4.21
N PHE A 165 -17.71 -22.60 -3.19
CA PHE A 165 -19.11 -22.78 -2.77
C PHE A 165 -19.91 -21.49 -3.02
N LYS A 166 -20.89 -21.55 -3.94
CA LYS A 166 -21.64 -20.36 -4.39
C LYS A 166 -22.59 -19.76 -3.34
N SER A 167 -22.96 -20.53 -2.32
CA SER A 167 -23.97 -20.18 -1.34
C SER A 167 -23.47 -20.22 0.10
N VAL A 168 -22.18 -20.51 0.32
CA VAL A 168 -21.61 -20.57 1.67
C VAL A 168 -20.99 -19.21 1.98
N ALA A 169 -21.74 -18.42 2.74
CA ALA A 169 -21.29 -17.17 3.32
C ALA A 169 -21.46 -17.28 4.84
N VAL A 170 -20.34 -17.25 5.57
CA VAL A 170 -20.35 -17.41 7.02
C VAL A 170 -20.42 -16.03 7.68
N PRO A 171 -21.50 -15.68 8.37
CA PRO A 171 -21.59 -14.40 9.08
C PRO A 171 -20.60 -14.40 10.24
N MET A 172 -19.56 -13.56 10.14
CA MET A 172 -18.46 -13.56 11.11
C MET A 172 -18.86 -12.87 12.42
N GLY A 173 -19.80 -11.91 12.38
CA GLY A 173 -20.10 -11.06 13.52
C GLY A 173 -18.83 -10.40 14.08
N LEU A 174 -18.67 -10.37 15.39
CA LEU A 174 -17.48 -9.80 16.03
C LEU A 174 -16.17 -10.52 15.68
N TRP A 175 -16.21 -11.78 15.24
CA TRP A 175 -15.01 -12.50 14.77
C TRP A 175 -14.41 -11.92 13.50
N PHE A 176 -15.14 -11.05 12.79
CA PHE A 176 -14.62 -10.32 11.63
C PHE A 176 -13.36 -9.51 11.99
N ILE A 177 -13.38 -8.81 13.12
CA ILE A 177 -12.29 -7.92 13.54
C ILE A 177 -10.97 -8.69 13.76
N PRO A 178 -10.90 -9.72 14.62
CA PRO A 178 -9.67 -10.49 14.81
C PRO A 178 -9.25 -11.25 13.54
N PHE A 179 -10.19 -11.66 12.68
CA PHE A 179 -9.88 -12.29 11.40
C PHE A 179 -9.20 -11.33 10.43
N VAL A 180 -9.79 -10.15 10.17
CA VAL A 180 -9.19 -9.13 9.30
C VAL A 180 -7.85 -8.66 9.85
N TYR A 181 -7.74 -8.47 11.16
CA TYR A 181 -6.47 -8.19 11.82
C TYR A 181 -5.38 -9.20 11.46
N LEU A 182 -5.68 -10.50 11.61
CA LEU A 182 -4.74 -11.58 11.34
C LEU A 182 -4.34 -11.60 9.87
N VAL A 183 -5.29 -11.41 8.96
CA VAL A 183 -5.02 -11.35 7.51
C VAL A 183 -4.12 -10.17 7.19
N VAL A 184 -4.45 -8.95 7.64
CA VAL A 184 -3.71 -7.73 7.29
C VAL A 184 -2.29 -7.75 7.85
N VAL A 185 -2.14 -8.03 9.15
CA VAL A 185 -0.82 -8.09 9.80
C VAL A 185 -0.01 -9.28 9.26
N GLY A 186 -0.66 -10.43 9.06
CA GLY A 186 -0.04 -11.63 8.51
C GLY A 186 0.49 -11.40 7.09
N SER A 187 -0.33 -10.85 6.20
CA SER A 187 0.07 -10.53 4.82
C SER A 187 1.22 -9.53 4.77
N SER A 188 1.19 -8.46 5.58
CA SER A 188 2.28 -7.48 5.61
C SER A 188 3.62 -8.11 6.02
N ASN A 189 3.62 -8.96 7.06
CA ASN A 189 4.83 -9.64 7.50
C ASN A 189 5.28 -10.73 6.51
N ALA A 190 4.35 -11.42 5.85
CA ALA A 190 4.66 -12.39 4.81
C ALA A 190 5.38 -11.75 3.62
N VAL A 191 4.87 -10.61 3.11
CA VAL A 191 5.51 -9.86 2.01
C VAL A 191 6.91 -9.38 2.41
N ASN A 192 7.06 -8.84 3.63
CA ASN A 192 8.35 -8.41 4.16
C ASN A 192 9.35 -9.58 4.35
N LEU A 193 8.87 -10.80 4.56
CA LEU A 193 9.73 -11.99 4.67
C LEU A 193 10.18 -12.49 3.29
N THR A 194 9.34 -12.34 2.26
CA THR A 194 9.65 -12.76 0.88
C THR A 194 10.52 -11.76 0.12
N ASP A 195 10.55 -10.50 0.54
CA ASP A 195 11.32 -9.40 -0.07
C ASP A 195 12.82 -9.47 0.31
N GLY A 196 13.49 -10.54 -0.11
CA GLY A 196 14.90 -10.82 0.18
C GLY A 196 15.76 -11.18 -1.03
N LEU A 197 15.14 -11.33 -2.21
CA LEU A 197 15.78 -11.69 -3.47
C LEU A 197 15.26 -10.75 -4.57
N ASP A 198 16.12 -10.43 -5.54
CA ASP A 198 15.75 -9.62 -6.72
C ASP A 198 15.31 -10.55 -7.86
#